data_AF-A0A1Y6LF82-F1
#
_entry.id   AF-A0A1Y6LF82-F1
#
_cell.length_a   1.000
_cell.length_b   1.000
_cell.length_c   1.000
_cell.angle_alpha   90.00
_cell.angle_beta   90.00
_cell.angle_gamma   90.00
#
_symmetry.space_group_name_H-M   'P 1'
#
loop_
_entity.id
_entity.type
_entity.pdbx_description
1 polymer ?
#
loop_
_entity_poly.entity_id
_entity_poly.type
_entity_poly.pdbx_seq_one_letter_code
_entity_poly.pdbx_strand_id
1 'polypeptide(L)'
;MDSPEVVHQDPSPRLSAISSPRFTEHFNSTPPYQQYPSPEREHVRAPSYASQATTMQHRISNKDHPMSPSEISSPFPEAYQRDMSEKEVVVPPPLPPQPQNYEPPSESRPPPKRICGIRRRWFILIIVLLLVIAIALGVGLGVGLSMDSDSDSTSQKSSNDTDHAIGGAIDPKYFSKQGVFNGSGIALASQSFARELSDGSQGSLVMYFQHWTGQIRYKQLSPSGEWLGGDISEVVAVGAKNGTPLSAVSYVLNEASTWHVFYIDNNNTIRQRSNSNKTNVWVDGPINALNIKTYDADMVGMQACWYGSDYGDTDYTHTPLPNENANTTAMSKDYGMHLWYASDETTFKQLGWREGQTTWAHQQDWPNMNGHAGVGCYSWGPGTTTYVMFVNLQNAVEFWWKDTNTNLTSTESHPINVWTNSSISIPNVHPSTSLGYTNIFYAQSASTHLFTGYNISWAAENTSLIAPSFDVGDQPGLPGTHLSVSALPNRSGGDDLVVFYQVEGDEVREFTRDLVAGSWSEVGIEIPN
;
A
#
# COMPACT_ATOMS: atom_id res chain seq x y z
N MET A 1 -55.17 -55.95 7.56
CA MET A 1 -54.57 -55.79 6.21
C MET A 1 -53.53 -54.73 6.39
N ASP A 2 -52.32 -55.22 6.56
CA ASP A 2 -51.35 -54.59 7.45
C ASP A 2 -50.28 -53.87 6.65
N SER A 3 -49.71 -52.83 7.24
CA SER A 3 -48.56 -52.12 6.68
C SER A 3 -47.30 -53.00 6.72
N PRO A 4 -46.42 -52.93 5.71
CA PRO A 4 -45.08 -53.50 5.84
C PRO A 4 -44.15 -52.51 6.58
N GLU A 5 -43.47 -53.01 7.61
CA GLU A 5 -42.28 -52.36 8.17
C GLU A 5 -41.15 -52.29 7.13
N VAL A 6 -40.31 -51.26 7.21
CA VAL A 6 -38.98 -51.27 6.58
C VAL A 6 -37.94 -51.08 7.69
N VAL A 7 -37.01 -52.03 7.75
CA VAL A 7 -36.06 -52.22 8.85
C VAL A 7 -34.89 -51.23 8.73
N HIS A 8 -34.55 -50.57 9.85
CA HIS A 8 -33.29 -49.85 9.98
C HIS A 8 -32.10 -50.83 9.96
N GLN A 9 -31.11 -50.58 9.11
CA GLN A 9 -29.75 -51.11 9.28
C GLN A 9 -28.76 -49.95 9.24
N ASP A 10 -28.07 -49.77 10.38
CA ASP A 10 -27.04 -48.78 10.61
C ASP A 10 -25.67 -49.49 10.62
N PRO A 11 -24.74 -49.15 9.70
CA PRO A 11 -23.39 -49.69 9.70
C PRO A 11 -22.39 -48.69 10.28
N SER A 12 -22.17 -48.74 11.60
CA SER A 12 -21.07 -47.99 12.22
C SER A 12 -19.69 -48.50 11.71
N PRO A 13 -18.82 -47.65 11.14
CA PRO A 13 -17.43 -48.01 10.89
C PRO A 13 -16.62 -47.92 12.19
N ARG A 14 -15.68 -48.85 12.36
CA ARG A 14 -14.82 -48.92 13.56
C ARG A 14 -13.80 -47.80 13.59
N LEU A 15 -13.53 -47.31 14.80
CA LEU A 15 -12.33 -46.55 15.14
C LEU A 15 -11.06 -47.25 14.63
N SER A 16 -10.38 -46.63 13.67
CA SER A 16 -8.97 -46.83 13.40
C SER A 16 -8.22 -45.59 13.86
N ALA A 17 -7.50 -45.71 14.97
CA ALA A 17 -6.69 -44.62 15.49
C ALA A 17 -5.47 -44.39 14.59
N ILE A 18 -5.46 -43.26 13.87
CA ILE A 18 -4.25 -42.65 13.32
C ILE A 18 -4.16 -41.26 13.94
N SER A 19 -2.99 -40.95 14.47
CA SER A 19 -2.74 -39.78 15.32
C SER A 19 -2.92 -38.46 14.57
N SER A 20 -3.97 -37.70 14.90
CA SER A 20 -4.01 -36.27 14.63
C SER A 20 -2.92 -35.57 15.44
N PRO A 21 -1.98 -34.83 14.83
CA PRO A 21 -1.19 -33.87 15.58
C PRO A 21 -2.12 -32.76 16.07
N ARG A 22 -2.20 -32.55 17.39
CA ARG A 22 -2.86 -31.37 17.94
C ARG A 22 -2.01 -30.15 17.62
N PHE A 23 -2.51 -29.24 16.79
CA PHE A 23 -1.95 -27.90 16.69
C PHE A 23 -2.80 -26.94 17.51
N THR A 24 -2.44 -26.80 18.79
CA THR A 24 -2.85 -25.65 19.60
C THR A 24 -1.63 -24.76 19.74
N GLU A 25 -1.45 -23.83 18.81
CA GLU A 25 -0.52 -22.71 18.99
C GLU A 25 -1.27 -21.40 19.17
N HIS A 26 -0.62 -20.44 19.84
CA HIS A 26 -1.29 -19.32 20.47
C HIS A 26 -1.61 -18.20 19.46
N PHE A 27 -2.90 -17.95 19.24
CA PHE A 27 -3.45 -16.82 18.47
C PHE A 27 -3.23 -15.45 19.18
N ASN A 28 -1.96 -15.08 19.40
CA ASN A 28 -1.54 -13.80 19.98
C ASN A 28 -0.50 -13.07 19.10
N SER A 29 -0.49 -13.35 17.79
CA SER A 29 0.34 -12.69 16.78
C SER A 29 -0.23 -11.33 16.35
N THR A 30 -0.41 -10.42 17.32
CA THR A 30 -0.62 -9.00 17.05
C THR A 30 0.72 -8.38 16.63
N PRO A 31 0.79 -7.53 15.58
CA PRO A 31 2.00 -6.75 15.31
C PRO A 31 2.28 -5.81 16.51
N PRO A 32 3.53 -5.69 16.98
CA PRO A 32 3.83 -4.95 18.20
C PRO A 32 3.85 -3.44 17.99
N TYR A 33 3.23 -2.74 18.93
CA TYR A 33 3.28 -1.29 19.11
C TYR A 33 4.71 -0.72 19.00
N GLN A 34 4.97 0.16 18.03
CA GLN A 34 6.16 1.01 18.02
C GLN A 34 5.84 2.39 18.58
N GLN A 35 6.42 2.71 19.74
CA GLN A 35 6.47 4.08 20.25
C GLN A 35 7.54 4.88 19.49
N TYR A 36 7.11 5.82 18.65
CA TYR A 36 8.01 6.83 18.10
C TYR A 36 8.33 7.90 19.17
N PRO A 37 9.56 8.45 19.19
CA PRO A 37 9.88 9.56 20.08
C PRO A 37 9.11 10.82 19.65
N SER A 38 8.19 11.29 20.50
CA SER A 38 7.48 12.55 20.31
C SER A 38 8.46 13.73 20.25
N PRO A 39 8.32 14.67 19.28
CA PRO A 39 9.07 15.91 19.32
C PRO A 39 8.62 16.75 20.53
N GLU A 40 9.57 17.29 21.29
CA GLU A 40 9.28 18.16 22.44
C GLU A 40 8.40 19.34 22.01
N ARG A 41 7.23 19.47 22.65
CA ARG A 41 6.45 20.72 22.67
C ARG A 41 6.43 21.25 24.10
N GLU A 42 6.78 22.53 24.22
CA GLU A 42 6.91 23.23 25.49
C GLU A 42 5.62 23.20 26.32
N HIS A 43 5.79 23.13 27.64
CA HIS A 43 4.69 23.11 28.59
C HIS A 43 3.84 24.38 28.55
N VAL A 44 2.57 24.26 28.16
CA VAL A 44 1.51 25.22 28.54
C VAL A 44 0.52 24.51 29.44
N ARG A 45 0.28 25.09 30.62
CA ARG A 45 -0.41 24.46 31.76
C ARG A 45 -1.79 25.09 31.93
N ALA A 46 -2.85 24.28 31.86
CA ALA A 46 -4.23 24.68 32.18
C ALA A 46 -4.97 23.52 32.91
N PRO A 47 -6.00 23.79 33.73
CA PRO A 47 -6.20 23.00 34.95
C PRO A 47 -7.23 21.87 34.86
N SER A 48 -7.03 20.88 35.74
CA SER A 48 -7.94 19.77 36.01
C SER A 48 -9.21 20.19 36.76
N TYR A 49 -10.36 19.68 36.34
CA TYR A 49 -11.53 19.53 37.20
C TYR A 49 -11.71 18.06 37.60
N ALA A 50 -12.00 17.82 38.86
CA ALA A 50 -12.22 16.49 39.43
C ALA A 50 -13.71 16.24 39.69
N SER A 51 -14.15 14.99 39.53
CA SER A 51 -15.34 14.46 40.19
C SER A 51 -15.06 13.03 40.66
N GLN A 52 -15.39 12.75 41.92
CA GLN A 52 -15.11 11.48 42.60
C GLN A 52 -16.32 10.55 42.55
N ALA A 53 -16.09 9.24 42.44
CA ALA A 53 -16.70 8.20 43.29
C ALA A 53 -16.02 6.83 42.99
N THR A 54 -15.11 6.34 43.84
CA THR A 54 -15.40 5.46 45.00
C THR A 54 -15.83 4.04 44.60
N THR A 55 -14.87 3.14 44.32
CA THR A 55 -14.29 2.14 45.25
C THR A 55 -15.11 0.85 45.45
N MET A 56 -14.55 -0.29 45.02
CA MET A 56 -14.60 -1.53 45.80
C MET A 56 -13.17 -2.07 45.97
N GLN A 57 -12.79 -2.35 47.22
CA GLN A 57 -11.52 -2.97 47.57
C GLN A 57 -11.73 -4.47 47.83
N HIS A 58 -10.89 -5.32 47.26
CA HIS A 58 -10.52 -6.58 47.90
C HIS A 58 -9.01 -6.64 48.09
N ARG A 59 -8.58 -6.96 49.31
CA ARG A 59 -7.22 -6.74 49.82
C ARG A 59 -6.67 -8.02 50.46
N ILE A 60 -5.84 -8.75 49.72
CA ILE A 60 -4.96 -9.85 50.19
C ILE A 60 -3.78 -9.89 49.19
N SER A 61 -2.50 -10.02 49.55
CA SER A 61 -1.77 -9.73 50.78
C SER A 61 -0.28 -9.64 50.41
N ASN A 62 0.44 -8.59 50.81
CA ASN A 62 1.89 -8.55 50.60
C ASN A 62 2.59 -9.61 51.44
N LYS A 63 3.34 -10.51 50.80
CA LYS A 63 4.50 -11.20 51.38
C LYS A 63 5.44 -11.68 50.28
N ASP A 64 6.70 -11.82 50.68
CA ASP A 64 7.79 -12.52 49.98
C ASP A 64 8.36 -11.85 48.72
N HIS A 65 9.06 -10.73 48.94
CA HIS A 65 10.32 -10.48 48.23
C HIS A 65 11.41 -11.41 48.77
N PRO A 66 12.25 -11.98 47.89
CA PRO A 66 13.67 -12.15 48.18
C PRO A 66 14.54 -11.24 47.31
N MET A 67 15.71 -10.87 47.86
CA MET A 67 16.73 -10.05 47.18
C MET A 67 17.58 -10.86 46.20
N SER A 68 18.28 -10.16 45.31
CA SER A 68 19.39 -10.68 44.51
C SER A 68 20.53 -11.25 45.39
N PRO A 69 21.31 -12.22 44.88
CA PRO A 69 22.67 -12.45 45.31
C PRO A 69 23.70 -11.94 44.28
N SER A 70 24.84 -11.45 44.77
CA SER A 70 26.01 -11.04 43.99
C SER A 70 27.24 -11.87 44.39
N GLU A 71 28.21 -12.01 43.47
CA GLU A 71 29.59 -12.53 43.70
C GLU A 71 29.67 -14.04 44.09
N ILE A 72 30.74 -14.82 43.93
CA ILE A 72 32.22 -14.68 43.78
C ILE A 72 32.64 -15.77 42.72
N SER A 73 33.67 -15.72 41.86
CA SER A 73 35.07 -15.24 41.92
C SER A 73 35.67 -14.90 40.54
N SER A 74 36.88 -14.30 40.54
CA SER A 74 37.90 -14.33 39.48
C SER A 74 38.91 -15.50 39.66
N PRO A 75 39.87 -15.71 38.74
CA PRO A 75 41.24 -15.29 39.06
C PRO A 75 42.08 -14.69 37.90
N PHE A 76 43.05 -13.84 38.29
CA PHE A 76 44.31 -13.46 37.60
C PHE A 76 45.48 -13.84 38.54
N PRO A 77 46.76 -14.02 38.12
CA PRO A 77 47.57 -13.11 37.27
C PRO A 77 48.40 -13.87 36.19
N GLU A 78 49.49 -13.40 35.53
CA GLU A 78 50.33 -12.19 35.65
C GLU A 78 51.03 -11.79 34.31
N ALA A 79 51.82 -10.72 34.39
CA ALA A 79 52.82 -10.12 33.50
C ALA A 79 53.53 -10.95 32.39
N TYR A 80 53.76 -10.30 31.22
CA TYR A 80 55.07 -9.66 30.93
C TYR A 80 55.00 -8.68 29.74
N GLN A 81 55.87 -7.66 29.72
CA GLN A 81 56.07 -6.73 28.60
C GLN A 81 57.57 -6.64 28.28
N ARG A 82 57.99 -7.00 27.05
CA ARG A 82 59.30 -6.58 26.50
C ARG A 82 59.44 -6.76 24.98
N ASP A 83 59.83 -5.64 24.35
CA ASP A 83 60.78 -5.44 23.24
C ASP A 83 60.72 -6.15 21.86
N MET A 84 60.96 -5.27 20.87
CA MET A 84 61.63 -5.45 19.56
C MET A 84 61.11 -6.47 18.53
N SER A 85 60.59 -5.93 17.42
CA SER A 85 61.35 -5.95 16.14
C SER A 85 60.83 -4.93 15.13
N GLU A 86 61.78 -4.31 14.42
CA GLU A 86 61.68 -3.12 13.57
C GLU A 86 60.83 -3.28 12.28
N LYS A 87 60.39 -2.13 11.73
CA LYS A 87 60.58 -1.83 10.30
C LYS A 87 60.68 -0.32 10.07
N GLU A 88 61.76 0.07 9.39
CA GLU A 88 62.16 1.47 9.19
C GLU A 88 61.31 2.19 8.13
N VAL A 89 61.17 3.52 8.27
CA VAL A 89 60.87 4.43 7.16
C VAL A 89 61.86 5.60 7.23
N VAL A 90 62.63 5.78 6.15
CA VAL A 90 63.75 6.73 6.08
C VAL A 90 63.25 8.17 5.96
N VAL A 91 63.77 9.07 6.80
CA VAL A 91 63.64 10.53 6.65
C VAL A 91 64.94 11.10 6.10
N PRO A 92 64.94 11.85 4.97
CA PRO A 92 66.16 12.43 4.40
C PRO A 92 66.67 13.63 5.22
N PRO A 93 68.00 13.83 5.33
CA PRO A 93 68.60 14.92 6.11
C PRO A 93 68.51 16.30 5.42
N PRO A 94 68.54 17.40 6.19
CA PRO A 94 68.42 18.77 5.66
C PRO A 94 69.71 19.29 4.99
N LEU A 95 69.55 20.16 4.00
CA LEU A 95 70.64 20.83 3.28
C LEU A 95 71.13 22.10 4.03
N PRO A 96 72.43 22.47 3.90
CA PRO A 96 73.04 23.59 4.62
C PRO A 96 72.71 24.97 4.02
N PRO A 97 72.84 26.08 4.79
CA PRO A 97 72.49 27.44 4.36
C PRO A 97 73.59 28.11 3.54
N GLN A 98 73.21 29.02 2.65
CA GLN A 98 74.08 29.86 1.81
C GLN A 98 73.50 31.28 1.66
N PRO A 99 74.30 32.31 1.30
CA PRO A 99 74.33 33.55 2.08
C PRO A 99 73.43 34.68 1.59
N GLN A 100 73.17 35.64 2.50
CA GLN A 100 72.72 36.99 2.15
C GLN A 100 73.76 37.72 1.30
N ASN A 101 73.34 38.51 0.31
CA ASN A 101 73.92 39.84 0.07
C ASN A 101 73.13 40.73 -0.93
N TYR A 102 73.00 41.99 -0.52
CA TYR A 102 72.83 43.24 -1.29
C TYR A 102 71.70 43.45 -2.31
N GLU A 103 70.93 44.50 -2.04
CA GLU A 103 69.98 45.19 -2.90
C GLU A 103 70.57 46.55 -3.37
N PRO A 104 70.41 46.92 -4.66
CA PRO A 104 70.48 48.32 -5.11
C PRO A 104 69.15 48.79 -5.75
N PRO A 105 68.92 50.13 -5.91
CA PRO A 105 67.63 50.69 -5.55
C PRO A 105 66.66 51.06 -6.69
N SER A 106 65.37 50.98 -6.35
CA SER A 106 64.22 51.82 -6.74
C SER A 106 64.11 52.43 -8.15
N GLU A 107 62.98 52.15 -8.82
CA GLU A 107 62.29 53.16 -9.64
C GLU A 107 60.80 53.25 -9.24
N SER A 108 60.44 54.34 -8.54
CA SER A 108 59.14 54.48 -7.89
C SER A 108 58.06 55.01 -8.85
N ARG A 109 57.19 54.14 -9.34
CA ARG A 109 55.90 54.58 -9.93
C ARG A 109 54.92 54.98 -8.82
N PRO A 110 54.26 56.15 -8.90
CA PRO A 110 53.40 56.63 -7.82
C PRO A 110 52.20 55.69 -7.58
N PRO A 111 51.88 55.35 -6.32
CA PRO A 111 50.82 54.38 -6.02
C PRO A 111 49.45 54.89 -6.48
N PRO A 112 48.63 54.08 -7.17
CA PRO A 112 47.31 54.50 -7.61
C PRO A 112 46.41 54.75 -6.40
N LYS A 113 45.81 55.96 -6.35
CA LYS A 113 44.91 56.39 -5.28
C LYS A 113 43.82 55.35 -5.03
N ARG A 114 43.76 54.85 -3.80
CA ARG A 114 42.74 53.90 -3.30
C ARG A 114 41.66 54.68 -2.57
N ILE A 115 40.41 54.23 -2.67
CA ILE A 115 39.27 54.73 -1.91
C ILE A 115 38.62 53.49 -1.29
N CYS A 116 38.36 53.50 0.02
CA CYS A 116 37.86 52.35 0.78
C CYS A 116 38.65 51.05 0.51
N GLY A 117 39.98 51.10 0.58
CA GLY A 117 40.88 49.94 0.40
C GLY A 117 41.04 49.42 -1.03
N ILE A 118 40.08 49.69 -1.91
CA ILE A 118 39.98 49.13 -3.27
C ILE A 118 40.63 50.07 -4.31
N ARG A 119 41.15 49.51 -5.41
CA ARG A 119 41.69 50.28 -6.55
C ARG A 119 40.55 51.08 -7.20
N ARG A 120 40.71 52.40 -7.39
CA ARG A 120 39.67 53.33 -7.89
C ARG A 120 38.83 52.84 -9.08
N ARG A 121 39.42 52.12 -10.03
CA ARG A 121 38.69 51.53 -11.20
C ARG A 121 37.63 50.50 -10.79
N TRP A 122 37.91 49.66 -9.79
CA TRP A 122 36.99 48.66 -9.27
C TRP A 122 35.87 49.27 -8.43
N PHE A 123 36.18 50.29 -7.61
CA PHE A 123 35.16 51.00 -6.84
C PHE A 123 34.12 51.70 -7.75
N ILE A 124 34.57 52.30 -8.86
CA ILE A 124 33.67 52.90 -9.86
C ILE A 124 32.82 51.83 -10.56
N LEU A 125 33.39 50.67 -10.91
CA LEU A 125 32.62 49.56 -11.51
C LEU A 125 31.52 49.04 -10.58
N ILE A 126 31.78 48.92 -9.27
CA ILE A 126 30.78 48.48 -8.29
C ILE A 126 29.63 49.50 -8.18
N ILE A 127 29.94 50.80 -8.16
CA ILE A 127 28.90 51.85 -8.15
C ILE A 127 28.05 51.83 -9.43
N VAL A 128 28.68 51.67 -10.61
CA VAL A 128 27.93 51.55 -11.87
C VAL A 128 27.04 50.31 -11.87
N LEU A 129 27.53 49.17 -11.38
CA LEU A 129 26.73 47.94 -11.26
C LEU A 129 25.52 48.13 -10.34
N LEU A 130 25.70 48.72 -9.16
CA LEU A 130 24.61 49.02 -8.23
C LEU A 130 23.60 50.00 -8.82
N LEU A 131 24.06 50.98 -9.60
CA LEU A 131 23.19 51.97 -10.26
C LEU A 131 22.40 51.33 -11.41
N VAL A 132 22.98 50.39 -12.16
CA VAL A 132 22.26 49.58 -13.16
C VAL A 132 21.21 48.68 -12.48
N ILE A 133 21.54 48.03 -11.36
CA ILE A 133 20.57 47.23 -10.59
C ILE A 133 19.43 48.11 -10.06
N ALA A 134 19.73 49.31 -9.54
CA ALA A 134 18.71 50.26 -9.07
C ALA A 134 17.78 50.74 -10.19
N ILE A 135 18.31 51.00 -11.41
CA ILE A 135 17.49 51.32 -12.59
C ILE A 135 16.66 50.10 -13.03
N ALA A 136 17.24 48.90 -13.05
CA ALA A 136 16.53 47.68 -13.43
C ALA A 136 15.36 47.38 -12.48
N LEU A 137 15.56 47.55 -11.16
CA LEU A 137 14.50 47.42 -10.16
C LEU A 137 13.49 48.57 -10.26
N GLY A 138 13.94 49.81 -10.46
CA GLY A 138 13.07 50.98 -10.58
C GLY A 138 12.15 50.95 -11.80
N VAL A 139 12.64 50.49 -12.95
CA VAL A 139 11.84 50.32 -14.17
C VAL A 139 11.01 49.02 -14.10
N GLY A 140 11.57 47.93 -13.56
CA GLY A 140 10.88 46.65 -13.41
C GLY A 140 9.67 46.71 -12.47
N LEU A 141 9.74 47.49 -11.39
CA LEU A 141 8.60 47.72 -10.48
C LEU A 141 7.74 48.92 -10.90
N GLY A 142 8.32 49.94 -11.54
CA GLY A 142 7.66 51.20 -11.84
C GLY A 142 6.70 51.20 -13.05
N VAL A 143 6.75 50.18 -13.90
CA VAL A 143 5.82 50.03 -15.06
C VAL A 143 4.88 48.82 -14.91
N GLY A 144 5.08 47.98 -13.88
CA GLY A 144 4.28 46.78 -13.61
C GLY A 144 3.09 46.97 -12.66
N LEU A 145 2.95 48.15 -12.04
CA LEU A 145 1.91 48.43 -11.03
C LEU A 145 1.00 49.58 -11.46
N SER A 146 0.27 49.37 -12.56
CA SER A 146 -0.85 50.24 -12.97
C SER A 146 -1.80 49.51 -13.94
N MET A 147 -2.36 48.39 -13.50
CA MET A 147 -3.65 47.91 -14.03
C MET A 147 -4.59 47.70 -12.84
N ASP A 148 -5.80 48.22 -12.98
CA ASP A 148 -6.82 48.23 -11.93
C ASP A 148 -7.30 46.81 -11.61
N SER A 149 -7.93 46.69 -10.43
CA SER A 149 -8.41 45.44 -9.85
C SER A 149 -9.46 44.74 -10.71
N ASP A 150 -9.09 43.61 -11.31
CA ASP A 150 -9.93 42.40 -11.36
C ASP A 150 -9.02 41.15 -11.41
N SER A 151 -9.51 40.07 -10.81
CA SER A 151 -8.90 38.73 -10.63
C SER A 151 -7.63 38.34 -11.40
N ASP A 152 -6.60 37.89 -10.67
CA ASP A 152 -5.92 36.61 -10.97
C ASP A 152 -5.04 36.18 -9.78
N SER A 153 -5.65 35.53 -8.80
CA SER A 153 -4.93 34.50 -8.06
C SER A 153 -4.63 33.38 -9.04
N THR A 154 -3.36 32.97 -9.18
CA THR A 154 -3.01 31.73 -9.90
C THR A 154 -3.68 30.55 -9.20
N SER A 155 -4.90 30.25 -9.63
CA SER A 155 -5.45 28.93 -9.51
C SER A 155 -4.45 27.98 -10.18
N GLN A 156 -4.09 26.91 -9.47
CA GLN A 156 -3.71 25.71 -10.19
C GLN A 156 -4.80 25.47 -11.22
N LYS A 157 -4.38 25.13 -12.44
CA LYS A 157 -5.28 24.88 -13.56
C LYS A 157 -6.10 23.63 -13.23
N SER A 158 -7.16 23.81 -12.45
CA SER A 158 -8.23 22.83 -12.29
C SER A 158 -8.75 22.62 -13.70
N SER A 159 -8.39 21.48 -14.29
CA SER A 159 -9.26 20.86 -15.26
C SER A 159 -10.63 20.85 -14.60
N ASN A 160 -11.61 21.55 -15.19
CA ASN A 160 -13.01 21.47 -14.75
C ASN A 160 -13.63 20.09 -15.05
N ASP A 161 -12.78 19.08 -15.19
CA ASP A 161 -13.08 17.68 -15.32
C ASP A 161 -13.10 17.09 -13.91
N THR A 162 -14.28 17.17 -13.30
CA THR A 162 -14.54 16.63 -11.97
C THR A 162 -14.55 15.11 -11.94
N ASP A 163 -14.57 14.44 -13.09
CA ASP A 163 -14.70 12.98 -13.19
C ASP A 163 -13.37 12.28 -12.82
N HIS A 164 -12.29 13.06 -12.71
CA HIS A 164 -10.92 12.65 -12.33
C HIS A 164 -10.43 13.24 -11.00
N ALA A 165 -11.31 13.84 -10.20
CA ALA A 165 -10.97 14.44 -8.91
C ALA A 165 -11.98 14.05 -7.82
N ILE A 166 -11.51 13.88 -6.59
CA ILE A 166 -12.33 13.48 -5.44
C ILE A 166 -12.11 14.44 -4.25
N GLY A 167 -13.22 14.88 -3.64
CA GLY A 167 -13.28 15.82 -2.51
C GLY A 167 -12.29 16.97 -2.55
N GLY A 168 -11.22 16.87 -1.78
CA GLY A 168 -10.24 17.95 -1.62
C GLY A 168 -9.43 18.30 -2.88
N ALA A 169 -9.35 17.39 -3.85
CA ALA A 169 -8.81 17.67 -5.19
C ALA A 169 -9.75 18.59 -6.01
N ILE A 170 -11.07 18.52 -5.76
CA ILE A 170 -12.06 19.40 -6.38
C ILE A 170 -12.04 20.78 -5.69
N ASP A 171 -12.06 20.80 -4.35
CA ASP A 171 -11.92 22.02 -3.54
C ASP A 171 -11.32 21.67 -2.17
N PRO A 172 -10.18 22.27 -1.76
CA PRO A 172 -9.50 21.97 -0.50
C PRO A 172 -10.36 22.06 0.77
N LYS A 173 -11.51 22.75 0.75
CA LYS A 173 -12.44 22.77 1.89
C LYS A 173 -13.05 21.39 2.20
N TYR A 174 -13.06 20.48 1.21
CA TYR A 174 -13.59 19.11 1.29
C TYR A 174 -12.55 18.06 1.71
N PHE A 175 -11.29 18.44 2.02
CA PHE A 175 -10.37 17.50 2.68
C PHE A 175 -10.93 17.07 4.04
N SER A 176 -10.94 15.75 4.30
CA SER A 176 -11.31 15.16 5.59
C SER A 176 -10.46 15.71 6.72
N LYS A 177 -11.07 15.84 7.91
CA LYS A 177 -10.45 16.40 9.13
C LYS A 177 -10.56 15.46 10.34
N GLN A 178 -11.06 14.26 10.08
CA GLN A 178 -11.33 13.17 10.99
C GLN A 178 -11.34 11.87 10.16
N GLY A 179 -11.17 10.71 10.80
CA GLY A 179 -11.28 9.40 10.16
C GLY A 179 -10.38 9.17 8.92
N VAL A 180 -10.98 8.68 7.83
CA VAL A 180 -10.31 8.35 6.57
C VAL A 180 -10.14 9.60 5.70
N PHE A 181 -9.11 9.61 4.86
CA PHE A 181 -8.91 10.65 3.86
C PHE A 181 -9.92 10.51 2.71
N ASN A 182 -10.55 11.59 2.27
CA ASN A 182 -11.51 11.55 1.16
C ASN A 182 -10.81 11.14 -0.15
N GLY A 183 -11.27 10.06 -0.77
CA GLY A 183 -10.58 9.41 -1.88
C GLY A 183 -9.40 8.53 -1.46
N SER A 184 -9.33 8.11 -0.20
CA SER A 184 -8.35 7.13 0.26
C SER A 184 -8.43 5.86 -0.58
N GLY A 185 -7.28 5.36 -1.05
CA GLY A 185 -7.16 3.95 -1.40
C GLY A 185 -7.62 3.06 -0.25
N ILE A 186 -8.30 1.97 -0.58
CA ILE A 186 -8.70 0.92 0.37
C ILE A 186 -8.13 -0.38 -0.18
N ALA A 187 -7.37 -1.11 0.63
CA ALA A 187 -6.78 -2.37 0.21
C ALA A 187 -6.95 -3.43 1.30
N LEU A 188 -7.37 -4.63 0.91
CA LEU A 188 -7.49 -5.77 1.80
C LEU A 188 -6.32 -6.75 1.62
N ALA A 189 -5.93 -7.39 2.72
CA ALA A 189 -5.06 -8.55 2.71
C ALA A 189 -5.64 -9.62 3.63
N SER A 190 -5.98 -10.78 3.07
CA SER A 190 -6.50 -11.94 3.79
C SER A 190 -5.38 -12.89 4.23
N GLN A 191 -5.65 -13.66 5.27
CA GLN A 191 -5.06 -14.96 5.52
C GLN A 191 -6.17 -16.01 5.51
N SER A 192 -5.83 -17.29 5.25
CA SER A 192 -6.78 -18.40 5.15
C SER A 192 -7.87 -18.35 6.23
N PHE A 193 -9.15 -18.33 5.80
CA PHE A 193 -10.29 -18.41 6.70
C PHE A 193 -10.77 -19.85 6.73
N ALA A 194 -10.49 -20.57 7.81
CA ALA A 194 -10.96 -21.94 7.97
C ALA A 194 -12.49 -22.01 7.84
N ARG A 195 -13.00 -22.91 6.99
CA ARG A 195 -14.43 -23.22 6.88
C ARG A 195 -14.98 -23.86 8.17
N GLU A 196 -14.12 -24.46 8.99
CA GLU A 196 -14.46 -25.03 10.29
C GLU A 196 -14.48 -23.95 11.40
N LEU A 197 -15.49 -23.08 11.36
CA LEU A 197 -15.80 -22.10 12.43
C LEU A 197 -16.01 -22.72 13.84
N SER A 198 -15.96 -24.05 13.95
CA SER A 198 -16.12 -24.83 15.18
C SER A 198 -14.98 -24.68 16.20
N ASP A 199 -13.78 -24.27 15.79
CA ASP A 199 -12.66 -24.02 16.72
C ASP A 199 -12.51 -22.55 17.12
N GLY A 200 -13.27 -21.65 16.49
CA GLY A 200 -13.24 -20.20 16.73
C GLY A 200 -12.11 -19.46 16.00
N SER A 201 -11.34 -20.12 15.14
CA SER A 201 -10.32 -19.48 14.31
C SER A 201 -10.95 -18.89 13.03
N GLN A 202 -11.30 -17.60 13.09
CA GLN A 202 -11.45 -16.84 11.85
C GLN A 202 -10.05 -16.50 11.31
N GLY A 203 -9.89 -16.58 9.99
CA GLY A 203 -8.75 -15.98 9.30
C GLY A 203 -8.68 -14.47 9.55
N SER A 204 -7.52 -13.88 9.28
CA SER A 204 -7.30 -12.45 9.47
C SER A 204 -7.62 -11.68 8.19
N LEU A 205 -8.68 -10.86 8.18
CA LEU A 205 -8.81 -9.78 7.20
C LEU A 205 -8.11 -8.53 7.71
N VAL A 206 -7.14 -7.99 6.97
CA VAL A 206 -6.51 -6.71 7.27
C VAL A 206 -6.93 -5.69 6.22
N MET A 207 -7.45 -4.54 6.66
CA MET A 207 -7.80 -3.40 5.81
C MET A 207 -6.77 -2.29 5.98
N TYR A 208 -6.19 -1.84 4.87
CA TYR A 208 -5.31 -0.69 4.79
C TYR A 208 -6.04 0.51 4.21
N PHE A 209 -5.84 1.68 4.82
CA PHE A 209 -6.46 2.94 4.43
C PHE A 209 -5.52 4.12 4.73
N GLN A 210 -5.74 5.25 4.06
CA GLN A 210 -5.12 6.52 4.39
C GLN A 210 -5.98 7.26 5.42
N HIS A 211 -5.42 7.49 6.60
CA HIS A 211 -6.01 8.35 7.62
C HIS A 211 -5.94 9.82 7.19
N TRP A 212 -6.87 10.67 7.66
CA TRP A 212 -6.98 12.08 7.25
C TRP A 212 -5.68 12.90 7.42
N THR A 213 -4.77 12.46 8.30
CA THR A 213 -3.43 13.05 8.49
C THR A 213 -2.40 12.67 7.41
N GLY A 214 -2.79 11.94 6.36
CA GLY A 214 -1.92 11.47 5.28
C GLY A 214 -1.08 10.23 5.63
N GLN A 215 -1.29 9.62 6.80
CA GLN A 215 -0.66 8.36 7.22
C GLN A 215 -1.40 7.17 6.61
N ILE A 216 -0.67 6.14 6.18
CA ILE A 216 -1.29 4.84 5.86
C ILE A 216 -1.33 4.03 7.15
N ARG A 217 -2.52 3.58 7.53
CA ARG A 217 -2.79 2.77 8.72
C ARG A 217 -3.50 1.47 8.34
N TYR A 218 -3.62 0.55 9.30
CA TYR A 218 -4.40 -0.67 9.14
C TYR A 218 -5.41 -0.90 10.27
N LYS A 219 -6.50 -1.60 9.92
CA LYS A 219 -7.42 -2.25 10.88
C LYS A 219 -7.47 -3.74 10.59
N GLN A 220 -7.77 -4.55 11.61
CA GLN A 220 -7.87 -6.00 11.50
C GLN A 220 -9.26 -6.46 11.94
N LEU A 221 -9.91 -7.31 11.15
CA LEU A 221 -11.14 -7.96 11.53
C LEU A 221 -10.83 -9.06 12.55
N SER A 222 -11.42 -8.97 13.73
CA SER A 222 -11.28 -9.96 14.80
C SER A 222 -12.22 -11.16 14.58
N PRO A 223 -11.96 -12.32 15.22
CA PRO A 223 -12.87 -13.46 15.23
C PRO A 223 -14.28 -13.18 15.81
N SER A 224 -14.47 -12.07 16.54
CA SER A 224 -15.81 -11.63 16.99
C SER A 224 -16.63 -10.96 15.89
N GLY A 225 -15.99 -10.54 14.78
CA GLY A 225 -16.56 -9.70 13.73
C GLY A 225 -16.37 -8.20 13.98
N GLU A 226 -15.39 -7.80 14.80
CA GLU A 226 -15.14 -6.40 15.16
C GLU A 226 -13.83 -5.89 14.53
N TRP A 227 -13.84 -4.65 14.02
CA TRP A 227 -12.67 -4.04 13.38
C TRP A 227 -11.75 -3.35 14.40
N LEU A 228 -10.62 -3.99 14.73
CA LEU A 228 -9.65 -3.54 15.73
C LEU A 228 -8.53 -2.67 15.13
N GLY A 229 -7.95 -1.80 15.95
CA GLY A 229 -6.85 -0.88 15.59
C GLY A 229 -7.29 0.32 14.75
N GLY A 230 -6.36 0.84 13.96
CA GLY A 230 -6.52 2.01 13.09
C GLY A 230 -6.01 3.31 13.70
N ASP A 231 -5.38 3.27 14.88
CA ASP A 231 -4.81 4.43 15.54
C ASP A 231 -3.32 4.62 15.17
N ILE A 232 -2.63 5.52 15.88
CA ILE A 232 -1.24 5.87 15.60
C ILE A 232 -0.24 4.72 15.84
N SER A 233 -0.61 3.63 16.53
CA SER A 233 0.23 2.42 16.59
C SER A 233 0.17 1.54 15.35
N GLU A 234 -0.88 1.66 14.51
CA GLU A 234 -1.07 0.85 13.31
C GLU A 234 -0.52 1.53 12.03
N VAL A 235 0.44 2.46 12.16
CA VAL A 235 1.03 3.19 11.03
C VAL A 235 1.96 2.28 10.21
N VAL A 236 1.59 2.06 8.95
CA VAL A 236 2.36 1.34 7.93
C VAL A 236 3.39 2.25 7.26
N ALA A 237 2.96 3.48 6.93
CA ALA A 237 3.74 4.45 6.18
C ALA A 237 3.37 5.90 6.50
N VAL A 238 4.32 6.80 6.23
CA VAL A 238 4.16 8.25 6.27
C VAL A 238 4.60 8.86 4.94
N GLY A 239 4.11 10.06 4.61
CA GLY A 239 4.50 10.76 3.38
C GLY A 239 3.88 10.20 2.09
N ALA A 240 2.78 9.45 2.22
CA ALA A 240 1.92 9.10 1.10
C ALA A 240 1.28 10.35 0.47
N LYS A 241 1.01 10.31 -0.84
CA LYS A 241 0.20 11.33 -1.53
C LYS A 241 -1.22 11.31 -0.96
N ASN A 242 -1.83 12.48 -0.82
CA ASN A 242 -3.24 12.63 -0.52
C ASN A 242 -4.10 11.88 -1.56
N GLY A 243 -5.04 11.05 -1.12
CA GLY A 243 -5.86 10.23 -2.01
C GLY A 243 -5.08 9.15 -2.76
N THR A 244 -3.96 8.67 -2.19
CA THR A 244 -3.13 7.66 -2.88
C THR A 244 -3.95 6.40 -3.17
N PRO A 245 -3.81 5.79 -4.36
CA PRO A 245 -4.22 4.40 -4.53
C PRO A 245 -3.45 3.54 -3.53
N LEU A 246 -4.14 2.58 -2.92
CA LEU A 246 -3.53 1.54 -2.10
C LEU A 246 -3.78 0.20 -2.77
N SER A 247 -2.77 -0.67 -2.71
CA SER A 247 -2.92 -2.06 -3.09
C SER A 247 -2.14 -2.93 -2.12
N ALA A 248 -2.69 -4.09 -1.75
CA ALA A 248 -2.09 -4.99 -0.80
C ALA A 248 -2.02 -6.41 -1.36
N VAL A 249 -0.94 -7.11 -1.04
CA VAL A 249 -0.74 -8.53 -1.36
C VAL A 249 -0.28 -9.23 -0.10
N SER A 250 -1.00 -10.27 0.30
CA SER A 250 -0.56 -11.24 1.31
C SER A 250 -0.27 -12.59 0.66
N TYR A 251 0.67 -13.34 1.25
CA TYR A 251 0.93 -14.74 0.91
C TYR A 251 1.54 -15.46 2.11
N VAL A 252 1.49 -16.79 2.11
CA VAL A 252 2.24 -17.64 3.04
C VAL A 252 3.24 -18.46 2.25
N LEU A 253 4.52 -18.38 2.61
CA LEU A 253 5.56 -19.24 2.04
C LEU A 253 6.59 -19.59 3.11
N ASN A 254 7.07 -20.83 3.11
CA ASN A 254 8.08 -21.32 4.07
C ASN A 254 7.69 -21.01 5.54
N GLU A 255 6.42 -21.27 5.90
CA GLU A 255 5.84 -21.00 7.21
C GLU A 255 5.90 -19.50 7.63
N ALA A 256 6.02 -18.58 6.67
CA ALA A 256 6.00 -17.14 6.89
C ALA A 256 4.81 -16.50 6.16
N SER A 257 3.86 -15.95 6.92
CA SER A 257 2.89 -15.03 6.35
C SER A 257 3.57 -13.70 6.10
N THR A 258 3.47 -13.19 4.87
CA THR A 258 4.08 -11.94 4.42
C THR A 258 2.99 -11.02 3.86
N TRP A 259 3.11 -9.73 4.13
CA TRP A 259 2.24 -8.68 3.58
C TRP A 259 3.08 -7.62 2.88
N HIS A 260 2.59 -7.14 1.76
CA HIS A 260 3.11 -5.98 1.05
C HIS A 260 1.98 -4.96 0.85
N VAL A 261 2.27 -3.69 1.15
CA VAL A 261 1.37 -2.56 0.89
C VAL A 261 2.07 -1.61 -0.06
N PHE A 262 1.42 -1.32 -1.19
CA PHE A 262 1.90 -0.43 -2.23
C PHE A 262 1.11 0.87 -2.22
N TYR A 263 1.81 1.99 -2.37
CA TYR A 263 1.24 3.34 -2.40
C TYR A 263 2.10 4.30 -3.23
N ILE A 264 1.58 5.50 -3.50
CA ILE A 264 2.30 6.58 -4.17
C ILE A 264 2.69 7.63 -3.13
N ASP A 265 3.96 8.04 -3.11
CA ASP A 265 4.45 9.10 -2.20
C ASP A 265 4.16 10.51 -2.70
N ASN A 266 4.35 11.50 -1.83
CA ASN A 266 4.21 12.93 -2.15
C ASN A 266 5.12 13.44 -3.30
N ASN A 267 6.02 12.62 -3.84
CA ASN A 267 6.83 12.95 -5.01
C ASN A 267 6.32 12.22 -6.27
N ASN A 268 5.12 11.63 -6.26
CA ASN A 268 4.59 10.74 -7.30
C ASN A 268 5.50 9.54 -7.58
N THR A 269 6.00 8.90 -6.53
CA THR A 269 6.89 7.73 -6.61
C THR A 269 6.22 6.51 -6.00
N ILE A 270 6.29 5.37 -6.67
CA ILE A 270 5.80 4.10 -6.11
C ILE A 270 6.64 3.71 -4.89
N ARG A 271 5.97 3.34 -3.81
CA ARG A 271 6.56 2.81 -2.58
C ARG A 271 5.90 1.49 -2.20
N GLN A 272 6.68 0.64 -1.55
CA GLN A 272 6.28 -0.63 -0.96
C GLN A 272 6.72 -0.66 0.50
N ARG A 273 5.81 -1.07 1.39
CA ARG A 273 6.13 -1.46 2.77
C ARG A 273 5.82 -2.94 2.91
N SER A 274 6.67 -3.66 3.61
CA SER A 274 6.58 -5.12 3.76
C SER A 274 6.64 -5.50 5.23
N ASN A 275 5.86 -6.49 5.64
CA ASN A 275 5.88 -7.05 6.99
C ASN A 275 5.76 -8.58 6.91
N SER A 276 6.14 -9.30 7.97
CA SER A 276 5.96 -10.75 8.09
C SER A 276 5.63 -11.13 9.52
N ASN A 277 4.92 -12.25 9.72
CA ASN A 277 4.61 -12.75 11.07
C ASN A 277 5.87 -13.17 11.87
N LYS A 278 7.02 -13.32 11.20
CA LYS A 278 8.33 -13.62 11.80
C LYS A 278 9.06 -12.38 12.33
N THR A 279 8.93 -11.24 11.65
CA THR A 279 9.59 -9.98 12.05
C THR A 279 8.65 -9.02 12.78
N ASN A 280 7.39 -8.98 12.38
CA ASN A 280 6.35 -8.05 12.80
C ASN A 280 6.77 -6.57 12.74
N VAL A 281 7.65 -6.22 11.80
CA VAL A 281 8.16 -4.86 11.56
C VAL A 281 7.97 -4.50 10.09
N TRP A 282 7.36 -3.35 9.85
CA TRP A 282 7.26 -2.74 8.52
C TRP A 282 8.62 -2.22 8.04
N VAL A 283 9.11 -2.80 6.93
CA VAL A 283 10.35 -2.41 6.24
C VAL A 283 10.08 -1.97 4.81
N ASP A 284 11.01 -1.23 4.21
CA ASP A 284 10.91 -0.83 2.82
C ASP A 284 11.06 -2.04 1.87
N GLY A 285 10.19 -2.12 0.87
CA GLY A 285 10.26 -3.15 -0.16
C GLY A 285 11.25 -2.82 -1.29
N PRO A 286 11.68 -3.82 -2.08
CA PRO A 286 12.70 -3.66 -3.11
C PRO A 286 12.34 -2.68 -4.23
N ILE A 287 11.06 -2.35 -4.45
CA ILE A 287 10.67 -1.36 -5.46
C ILE A 287 11.15 0.06 -5.11
N ASN A 288 11.35 0.37 -3.83
CA ASN A 288 11.70 1.72 -3.37
C ASN A 288 13.05 2.19 -3.95
N ALA A 289 13.97 1.25 -4.20
CA ALA A 289 15.28 1.52 -4.79
C ALA A 289 15.20 1.97 -6.26
N LEU A 290 14.13 1.61 -6.98
CA LEU A 290 13.94 1.94 -8.39
C LEU A 290 13.44 3.38 -8.62
N ASN A 291 12.89 4.03 -7.58
CA ASN A 291 12.36 5.40 -7.62
C ASN A 291 11.42 5.68 -8.82
N ILE A 292 10.55 4.71 -9.11
CA ILE A 292 9.64 4.74 -10.27
C ILE A 292 8.62 5.86 -10.10
N LYS A 293 8.58 6.77 -11.08
CA LYS A 293 7.56 7.82 -11.17
C LYS A 293 6.28 7.28 -11.80
N THR A 294 5.15 7.66 -11.22
CA THR A 294 3.81 7.45 -11.77
C THR A 294 3.35 8.68 -12.53
N TYR A 295 2.20 8.56 -13.18
CA TYR A 295 1.41 9.71 -13.61
C TYR A 295 1.16 10.66 -12.42
N ASP A 296 1.22 11.97 -12.69
CA ASP A 296 0.98 13.03 -11.70
C ASP A 296 -0.42 13.63 -11.92
N ALA A 297 -1.42 12.94 -11.38
CA ALA A 297 -2.81 13.37 -11.31
C ALA A 297 -3.37 13.10 -9.91
N ASP A 298 -4.55 13.63 -9.58
CA ASP A 298 -5.18 13.42 -8.28
C ASP A 298 -5.66 11.97 -8.13
N MET A 299 -6.39 11.45 -9.12
CA MET A 299 -6.69 10.02 -9.24
C MET A 299 -5.70 9.33 -10.20
N VAL A 300 -5.08 8.24 -9.74
CA VAL A 300 -4.06 7.48 -10.48
C VAL A 300 -4.28 5.98 -10.31
N GLY A 301 -4.32 5.25 -11.42
CA GLY A 301 -4.43 3.80 -11.43
C GLY A 301 -3.16 3.09 -10.95
N MET A 302 -3.31 2.21 -9.96
CA MET A 302 -2.27 1.28 -9.53
C MET A 302 -2.88 0.04 -8.86
N GLN A 303 -2.37 -1.15 -9.18
CA GLN A 303 -2.75 -2.40 -8.50
C GLN A 303 -1.58 -3.39 -8.48
N ALA A 304 -1.35 -4.02 -7.33
CA ALA A 304 -0.48 -5.17 -7.14
C ALA A 304 -1.30 -6.45 -6.99
N CYS A 305 -0.85 -7.56 -7.57
CA CYS A 305 -1.54 -8.84 -7.48
C CYS A 305 -0.55 -10.00 -7.35
N TRP A 306 -0.91 -10.98 -6.53
CA TRP A 306 -0.19 -12.25 -6.42
C TRP A 306 -0.22 -13.02 -7.75
N TYR A 307 0.90 -13.63 -8.10
CA TYR A 307 1.02 -14.61 -9.18
C TYR A 307 1.46 -15.94 -8.58
N GLY A 308 0.65 -16.98 -8.83
CA GLY A 308 0.84 -18.33 -8.28
C GLY A 308 -0.43 -18.81 -7.57
N SER A 309 -0.56 -20.11 -7.36
CA SER A 309 -1.76 -20.70 -6.76
C SER A 309 -1.90 -20.28 -5.29
N ASP A 310 -3.15 -19.98 -4.89
CA ASP A 310 -3.63 -20.05 -3.51
C ASP A 310 -2.80 -19.25 -2.49
N TYR A 311 -2.25 -18.12 -2.94
CA TYR A 311 -1.38 -17.24 -2.13
C TYR A 311 -0.20 -17.97 -1.47
N GLY A 312 0.30 -19.04 -2.10
CA GLY A 312 1.40 -19.89 -1.62
C GLY A 312 1.04 -20.86 -0.49
N ASP A 313 -0.21 -20.81 -0.01
CA ASP A 313 -0.70 -21.58 1.14
C ASP A 313 -1.45 -22.83 0.64
N THR A 314 -0.94 -24.03 0.96
CA THR A 314 -1.56 -25.31 0.59
C THR A 314 -2.90 -25.54 1.26
N ASP A 315 -3.12 -24.86 2.39
CA ASP A 315 -4.28 -24.99 3.26
C ASP A 315 -5.17 -23.73 3.14
N TYR A 316 -4.95 -22.92 2.09
CA TYR A 316 -5.74 -21.72 1.81
C TYR A 316 -7.19 -22.10 1.57
N THR A 317 -8.02 -21.81 2.56
CA THR A 317 -9.45 -22.05 2.49
C THR A 317 -10.11 -20.78 1.99
N HIS A 318 -10.66 -20.86 0.79
CA HIS A 318 -11.37 -19.77 0.14
C HIS A 318 -12.82 -20.14 -0.16
N THR A 319 -13.59 -19.14 -0.59
CA THR A 319 -14.96 -19.28 -1.08
C THR A 319 -14.94 -19.96 -2.46
N PRO A 320 -15.98 -20.75 -2.84
CA PRO A 320 -15.97 -21.51 -4.10
C PRO A 320 -15.67 -20.63 -5.33
N LEU A 321 -14.67 -21.01 -6.12
CA LEU A 321 -14.33 -20.27 -7.34
C LEU A 321 -15.15 -20.76 -8.55
N PRO A 322 -15.48 -19.87 -9.50
CA PRO A 322 -16.05 -20.30 -10.78
C PRO A 322 -15.15 -21.32 -11.47
N ASN A 323 -15.71 -22.48 -11.85
CA ASN A 323 -15.04 -23.61 -12.49
C ASN A 323 -13.97 -24.34 -11.64
N GLU A 324 -13.97 -24.15 -10.32
CA GLU A 324 -13.11 -24.91 -9.42
C GLU A 324 -13.43 -26.42 -9.48
N ASN A 325 -12.46 -27.23 -9.90
CA ASN A 325 -12.57 -28.68 -9.82
C ASN A 325 -11.81 -29.15 -8.57
N ALA A 326 -12.49 -29.77 -7.60
CA ALA A 326 -11.93 -30.25 -6.33
C ALA A 326 -10.79 -31.30 -6.44
N ASN A 327 -10.32 -31.62 -7.66
CA ASN A 327 -9.22 -32.54 -7.96
C ASN A 327 -7.99 -31.85 -8.58
N THR A 328 -7.98 -30.52 -8.80
CA THR A 328 -6.80 -29.82 -9.37
C THR A 328 -5.73 -29.56 -8.31
N THR A 329 -4.90 -30.57 -8.04
CA THR A 329 -3.73 -30.48 -7.13
C THR A 329 -2.50 -29.79 -7.74
N ALA A 330 -2.66 -29.11 -8.88
CA ALA A 330 -1.58 -28.52 -9.65
C ALA A 330 -1.22 -27.12 -9.12
N MET A 331 -0.61 -27.05 -7.94
CA MET A 331 -0.06 -25.80 -7.42
C MET A 331 1.11 -25.33 -8.28
N SER A 332 1.14 -24.02 -8.56
CA SER A 332 2.31 -23.36 -9.14
C SER A 332 3.54 -23.57 -8.23
N LYS A 333 4.72 -23.69 -8.84
CA LYS A 333 6.02 -23.60 -8.14
C LYS A 333 6.75 -22.29 -8.46
N ASP A 334 6.07 -21.41 -9.17
CA ASP A 334 6.54 -20.11 -9.62
C ASP A 334 5.63 -19.06 -8.97
N TYR A 335 6.20 -18.30 -8.06
CA TYR A 335 5.49 -17.38 -7.17
C TYR A 335 6.02 -15.97 -7.37
N GLY A 336 5.15 -14.98 -7.22
CA GLY A 336 5.55 -13.60 -7.37
C GLY A 336 4.41 -12.60 -7.28
N MET A 337 4.68 -11.41 -7.78
CA MET A 337 3.72 -10.33 -7.87
C MET A 337 3.82 -9.63 -9.21
N HIS A 338 2.68 -9.25 -9.75
CA HIS A 338 2.59 -8.21 -10.76
C HIS A 338 2.21 -6.89 -10.10
N LEU A 339 2.74 -5.78 -10.64
CA LEU A 339 2.30 -4.43 -10.31
C LEU A 339 2.02 -3.70 -11.61
N TRP A 340 0.80 -3.19 -11.76
CA TRP A 340 0.44 -2.27 -12.82
C TRP A 340 0.31 -0.87 -12.23
N TYR A 341 0.82 0.13 -12.94
CA TYR A 341 0.70 1.55 -12.57
C TYR A 341 0.59 2.42 -13.82
N ALA A 342 -0.19 3.51 -13.74
CA ALA A 342 -0.23 4.50 -14.81
C ALA A 342 1.09 5.29 -14.86
N SER A 343 1.74 5.35 -16.03
CA SER A 343 2.89 6.24 -16.27
C SER A 343 2.48 7.61 -16.78
N ASP A 344 1.31 7.67 -17.41
CA ASP A 344 0.67 8.86 -17.96
C ASP A 344 -0.85 8.60 -18.08
N GLU A 345 -1.59 9.60 -18.55
CA GLU A 345 -3.03 9.59 -18.77
C GLU A 345 -3.55 8.40 -19.60
N THR A 346 -2.71 7.83 -20.48
CA THR A 346 -3.14 6.85 -21.50
C THR A 346 -2.39 5.52 -21.48
N THR A 347 -1.45 5.34 -20.54
CA THR A 347 -0.52 4.20 -20.54
C THR A 347 -0.30 3.65 -19.14
N PHE A 348 -0.52 2.34 -18.98
CA PHE A 348 -0.04 1.58 -17.83
C PHE A 348 1.28 0.88 -18.12
N LYS A 349 2.05 0.62 -17.07
CA LYS A 349 3.26 -0.20 -17.12
C LYS A 349 3.13 -1.35 -16.14
N GLN A 350 3.50 -2.54 -16.59
CA GLN A 350 3.54 -3.76 -15.79
C GLN A 350 4.97 -4.02 -15.32
N LEU A 351 5.13 -4.23 -14.01
CA LEU A 351 6.30 -4.83 -13.40
C LEU A 351 6.00 -6.27 -12.97
N GLY A 352 7.06 -7.06 -12.86
CA GLY A 352 7.06 -8.38 -12.25
C GLY A 352 8.14 -8.47 -11.19
N TRP A 353 7.81 -9.11 -10.08
CA TRP A 353 8.73 -9.59 -9.06
C TRP A 353 8.46 -11.06 -8.84
N ARG A 354 9.51 -11.88 -8.69
CA ARG A 354 9.38 -13.30 -8.33
C ARG A 354 9.97 -13.52 -6.94
N GLU A 355 9.50 -14.55 -6.27
CA GLU A 355 10.02 -14.95 -4.96
C GLU A 355 11.56 -15.13 -5.02
N GLY A 356 12.23 -14.73 -3.93
CA GLY A 356 13.68 -14.70 -3.84
C GLY A 356 14.39 -13.57 -4.62
N GLN A 357 13.70 -12.82 -5.49
CA GLN A 357 14.32 -11.71 -6.23
C GLN A 357 14.49 -10.46 -5.35
N THR A 358 15.59 -9.74 -5.55
CA THR A 358 15.92 -8.51 -4.81
C THR A 358 15.47 -7.23 -5.52
N THR A 359 14.79 -7.33 -6.67
CA THR A 359 14.37 -6.18 -7.47
C THR A 359 13.15 -6.51 -8.32
N TRP A 360 12.45 -5.48 -8.78
CA TRP A 360 11.33 -5.58 -9.73
C TRP A 360 11.85 -5.36 -11.15
N ALA A 361 11.34 -6.13 -12.11
CA ALA A 361 11.64 -5.97 -13.52
C ALA A 361 10.43 -5.42 -14.29
N HIS A 362 10.67 -4.54 -15.26
CA HIS A 362 9.65 -4.20 -16.26
C HIS A 362 9.26 -5.43 -17.08
N GLN A 363 8.00 -5.52 -17.47
CA GLN A 363 7.45 -6.64 -18.25
C GLN A 363 6.78 -6.18 -19.55
N GLN A 364 5.90 -5.16 -19.47
CA GLN A 364 5.09 -4.72 -20.60
C GLN A 364 4.57 -3.29 -20.39
N ASP A 365 4.42 -2.53 -21.48
CA ASP A 365 3.66 -1.28 -21.53
C ASP A 365 2.26 -1.55 -22.14
N TRP A 366 1.25 -0.85 -21.64
CA TRP A 366 -0.17 -1.05 -21.93
C TRP A 366 -0.80 0.28 -22.38
N PRO A 367 -0.68 0.63 -23.68
CA PRO A 367 -1.20 1.90 -24.22
C PRO A 367 -2.71 1.86 -24.47
N ASN A 368 -3.33 3.04 -24.55
CA ASN A 368 -4.76 3.27 -24.74
C ASN A 368 -5.64 2.81 -23.56
N MET A 369 -5.08 2.86 -22.35
CA MET A 369 -5.76 2.54 -21.10
C MET A 369 -5.87 3.81 -20.25
N ASN A 370 -7.03 4.06 -19.65
CA ASN A 370 -7.31 5.27 -18.88
C ASN A 370 -6.53 5.27 -17.56
N GLY A 371 -5.49 6.11 -17.46
CA GLY A 371 -4.55 6.19 -16.34
C GLY A 371 -5.15 6.65 -15.01
N HIS A 372 -6.39 7.15 -14.99
CA HIS A 372 -7.10 7.55 -13.76
C HIS A 372 -7.90 6.40 -13.13
N ALA A 373 -8.21 5.35 -13.89
CA ALA A 373 -8.99 4.22 -13.41
C ALA A 373 -8.14 3.18 -12.66
N GLY A 374 -8.78 2.43 -11.77
CA GLY A 374 -8.18 1.26 -11.13
C GLY A 374 -7.89 0.12 -12.13
N VAL A 375 -7.08 -0.84 -11.69
CA VAL A 375 -6.76 -2.05 -12.45
C VAL A 375 -7.28 -3.25 -11.66
N GLY A 376 -8.10 -4.09 -12.30
CA GLY A 376 -8.55 -5.34 -11.71
C GLY A 376 -7.62 -6.50 -12.10
N CYS A 377 -7.61 -7.58 -11.32
CA CYS A 377 -6.84 -8.77 -11.65
C CYS A 377 -7.45 -10.05 -11.07
N TYR A 378 -7.13 -11.18 -11.68
CA TYR A 378 -7.42 -12.51 -11.16
C TYR A 378 -6.31 -13.47 -11.60
N SER A 379 -5.45 -13.87 -10.65
CA SER A 379 -4.17 -14.53 -10.95
C SER A 379 -3.71 -15.54 -9.90
N TRP A 380 -4.64 -15.92 -8.99
CA TRP A 380 -4.37 -16.72 -7.80
C TRP A 380 -5.19 -18.02 -7.71
N GLY A 381 -6.24 -18.18 -8.53
CA GLY A 381 -7.02 -19.42 -8.59
C GLY A 381 -6.28 -20.58 -9.27
N PRO A 382 -6.88 -21.78 -9.32
CA PRO A 382 -6.25 -22.97 -9.87
C PRO A 382 -6.03 -22.88 -11.38
N GLY A 383 -4.88 -23.39 -11.83
CA GLY A 383 -4.49 -23.42 -13.23
C GLY A 383 -3.36 -22.44 -13.57
N THR A 384 -3.34 -22.00 -14.82
CA THR A 384 -2.23 -21.25 -15.45
C THR A 384 -2.68 -19.96 -16.15
N THR A 385 -3.99 -19.74 -16.26
CA THR A 385 -4.57 -18.56 -16.90
C THR A 385 -4.76 -17.45 -15.89
N THR A 386 -4.10 -16.33 -16.14
CA THR A 386 -4.20 -15.10 -15.34
C THR A 386 -4.94 -14.03 -16.12
N TYR A 387 -5.62 -13.13 -15.41
CA TYR A 387 -6.38 -12.01 -15.97
C TYR A 387 -5.94 -10.68 -15.38
N VAL A 388 -6.03 -9.65 -16.22
CA VAL A 388 -5.98 -8.24 -15.84
C VAL A 388 -7.11 -7.49 -16.54
N MET A 389 -7.70 -6.53 -15.82
CA MET A 389 -8.83 -5.74 -16.28
C MET A 389 -8.46 -4.26 -16.24
N PHE A 390 -8.64 -3.56 -17.35
CA PHE A 390 -8.35 -2.13 -17.50
C PHE A 390 -9.59 -1.40 -17.95
N VAL A 391 -9.72 -0.12 -17.59
CA VAL A 391 -10.66 0.79 -18.28
C VAL A 391 -9.94 1.39 -19.49
N ASN A 392 -10.55 1.32 -20.66
CA ASN A 392 -10.01 1.94 -21.87
C ASN A 392 -10.40 3.43 -21.99
N LEU A 393 -9.87 4.13 -23.01
CA LEU A 393 -10.17 5.55 -23.26
C LEU A 393 -11.63 5.84 -23.69
N GLN A 394 -12.52 4.85 -23.69
CA GLN A 394 -13.96 5.00 -23.93
C GLN A 394 -14.79 4.67 -22.69
N ASN A 395 -14.16 4.59 -21.51
CA ASN A 395 -14.80 4.26 -20.24
C ASN A 395 -15.57 2.93 -20.29
N ALA A 396 -14.92 1.92 -20.91
CA ALA A 396 -15.33 0.54 -20.87
C ALA A 396 -14.23 -0.32 -20.22
N VAL A 397 -14.62 -1.25 -19.34
CA VAL A 397 -13.70 -2.26 -18.81
C VAL A 397 -13.42 -3.28 -19.91
N GLU A 398 -12.15 -3.51 -20.21
CA GLU A 398 -11.66 -4.60 -21.05
C GLU A 398 -11.05 -5.70 -20.19
N PHE A 399 -11.21 -6.94 -20.64
CA PHE A 399 -10.68 -8.13 -19.99
C PHE A 399 -9.55 -8.73 -20.83
N TRP A 400 -8.38 -8.87 -20.22
CA TRP A 400 -7.19 -9.41 -20.84
C TRP A 400 -6.74 -10.65 -20.08
N TRP A 401 -6.39 -11.71 -20.80
CA TRP A 401 -5.98 -13.00 -20.25
C TRP A 401 -4.63 -13.44 -20.80
N LYS A 402 -3.93 -14.27 -20.03
CA LYS A 402 -2.65 -14.89 -20.41
C LYS A 402 -2.56 -16.27 -19.78
N ASP A 403 -2.50 -17.32 -20.59
CA ASP A 403 -2.16 -18.67 -20.13
C ASP A 403 -0.63 -18.86 -20.12
N THR A 404 -0.08 -19.29 -18.99
CA THR A 404 1.36 -19.55 -18.83
C THR A 404 1.75 -21.02 -19.07
N ASN A 405 0.80 -21.91 -19.42
CA ASN A 405 1.03 -23.35 -19.58
C ASN A 405 1.90 -23.70 -20.80
N THR A 406 3.20 -23.76 -20.59
CA THR A 406 4.20 -24.14 -21.61
C THR A 406 4.10 -25.60 -22.07
N ASN A 407 3.22 -26.42 -21.49
CA ASN A 407 2.95 -27.78 -21.98
C ASN A 407 1.86 -27.81 -23.07
N LEU A 408 1.10 -26.71 -23.25
CA LEU A 408 0.13 -26.57 -24.34
C LEU A 408 0.82 -26.06 -25.61
N THR A 409 0.28 -26.46 -26.76
CA THR A 409 0.73 -25.93 -28.06
C THR A 409 0.03 -24.60 -28.31
N SER A 410 0.80 -23.51 -28.39
CA SER A 410 0.29 -22.19 -28.74
C SER A 410 -0.37 -22.20 -30.13
N THR A 411 -1.57 -21.65 -30.23
CA THR A 411 -2.30 -21.44 -31.49
C THR A 411 -2.60 -19.96 -31.69
N GLU A 412 -3.21 -19.59 -32.82
CA GLU A 412 -3.68 -18.22 -33.06
C GLU A 412 -4.90 -17.86 -32.19
N SER A 413 -5.81 -18.81 -31.97
CA SER A 413 -7.00 -18.62 -31.12
C SER A 413 -6.68 -18.72 -29.63
N HIS A 414 -5.60 -19.42 -29.27
CA HIS A 414 -5.17 -19.62 -27.89
C HIS A 414 -3.63 -19.50 -27.80
N PRO A 415 -3.10 -18.26 -27.74
CA PRO A 415 -1.67 -18.03 -27.66
C PRO A 415 -1.14 -18.22 -26.22
N ILE A 416 -0.02 -18.94 -26.08
CA ILE A 416 0.61 -19.20 -24.78
C ILE A 416 1.63 -18.09 -24.45
N ASN A 417 1.64 -17.65 -23.20
CA ASN A 417 2.48 -16.59 -22.64
C ASN A 417 2.29 -15.18 -23.26
N VAL A 418 1.19 -14.94 -23.97
CA VAL A 418 0.84 -13.64 -24.56
C VAL A 418 -0.44 -13.11 -23.92
N TRP A 419 -0.46 -11.82 -23.56
CA TRP A 419 -1.68 -11.15 -23.10
C TRP A 419 -2.63 -10.92 -24.29
N THR A 420 -3.86 -11.41 -24.17
CA THR A 420 -4.88 -11.44 -25.22
C THR A 420 -6.19 -10.91 -24.68
N ASN A 421 -6.88 -10.05 -25.44
CA ASN A 421 -8.19 -9.51 -25.03
C ASN A 421 -9.28 -10.59 -25.23
N SER A 422 -10.16 -10.80 -24.25
CA SER A 422 -11.24 -11.80 -24.34
C SER A 422 -12.51 -11.30 -25.03
N SER A 423 -12.45 -10.17 -25.73
CA SER A 423 -13.54 -9.55 -26.54
C SER A 423 -14.81 -9.13 -25.79
N ILE A 424 -14.94 -9.42 -24.49
CA ILE A 424 -15.99 -8.87 -23.62
C ILE A 424 -15.60 -7.52 -23.06
N SER A 425 -16.60 -6.67 -22.83
CA SER A 425 -16.43 -5.39 -22.15
C SER A 425 -17.64 -5.00 -21.31
N ILE A 426 -17.40 -4.19 -20.27
CA ILE A 426 -18.45 -3.55 -19.47
C ILE A 426 -18.41 -2.04 -19.80
N PRO A 427 -19.37 -1.51 -20.58
CA PRO A 427 -19.36 -0.11 -21.00
C PRO A 427 -19.97 0.83 -19.95
N ASN A 428 -19.65 2.12 -20.06
CA ASN A 428 -20.20 3.21 -19.24
C ASN A 428 -19.87 3.10 -17.74
N VAL A 429 -18.65 2.65 -17.41
CA VAL A 429 -18.13 2.73 -16.04
C VAL A 429 -17.59 4.13 -15.75
N HIS A 430 -17.55 4.52 -14.48
CA HIS A 430 -17.04 5.84 -14.07
C HIS A 430 -15.57 6.02 -14.54
N PRO A 431 -15.16 7.17 -15.09
CA PRO A 431 -13.82 7.35 -15.67
C PRO A 431 -12.66 7.08 -14.69
N SER A 432 -12.90 7.28 -13.40
CA SER A 432 -11.95 6.97 -12.32
C SER A 432 -12.39 5.79 -11.45
N THR A 433 -13.19 4.86 -11.99
CA THR A 433 -13.66 3.70 -11.22
C THR A 433 -12.50 2.88 -10.67
N SER A 434 -12.61 2.45 -9.42
CA SER A 434 -11.84 1.30 -8.93
C SER A 434 -12.41 -0.01 -9.48
N LEU A 435 -11.57 -1.04 -9.61
CA LEU A 435 -11.95 -2.36 -10.12
C LEU A 435 -11.54 -3.43 -9.10
N GLY A 436 -12.44 -4.35 -8.76
CA GLY A 436 -12.18 -5.38 -7.75
C GLY A 436 -12.69 -6.76 -8.17
N TYR A 437 -11.98 -7.82 -7.79
CA TYR A 437 -12.42 -9.20 -7.98
C TYR A 437 -12.11 -10.08 -6.76
N THR A 438 -13.05 -10.96 -6.41
CA THR A 438 -12.85 -12.08 -5.48
C THR A 438 -13.59 -13.32 -6.00
N ASN A 439 -14.91 -13.22 -6.13
CA ASN A 439 -15.80 -14.19 -6.77
C ASN A 439 -16.65 -13.51 -7.85
N ILE A 440 -17.02 -12.26 -7.58
CA ILE A 440 -17.75 -11.33 -8.43
C ILE A 440 -16.78 -10.21 -8.84
N PHE A 441 -16.89 -9.73 -10.08
CA PHE A 441 -16.15 -8.55 -10.56
C PHE A 441 -16.95 -7.28 -10.34
N TYR A 442 -16.33 -6.22 -9.84
CA TYR A 442 -17.02 -4.97 -9.50
C TYR A 442 -16.42 -3.76 -10.22
N ALA A 443 -17.28 -2.87 -10.68
CA ALA A 443 -16.96 -1.55 -11.20
C ALA A 443 -18.07 -0.54 -10.85
N GLN A 444 -17.74 0.75 -10.77
CA GLN A 444 -18.69 1.83 -10.51
C GLN A 444 -19.36 2.27 -11.82
N SER A 445 -20.68 2.40 -11.80
CA SER A 445 -21.48 2.97 -12.91
C SER A 445 -21.23 4.48 -13.06
N ALA A 446 -21.02 4.94 -14.30
CA ALA A 446 -20.84 6.37 -14.59
C ALA A 446 -22.11 7.22 -14.38
N SER A 447 -23.30 6.60 -14.41
CA SER A 447 -24.58 7.33 -14.37
C SER A 447 -25.28 7.28 -13.02
N THR A 448 -25.00 6.25 -12.21
CA THR A 448 -25.63 6.05 -10.90
C THR A 448 -24.65 6.11 -9.75
N HIS A 449 -23.34 6.03 -10.00
CA HIS A 449 -22.27 5.92 -8.99
C HIS A 449 -22.39 4.73 -8.01
N LEU A 450 -23.35 3.83 -8.24
CA LEU A 450 -23.42 2.52 -7.60
C LEU A 450 -22.28 1.64 -8.11
N PHE A 451 -21.74 0.79 -7.23
CA PHE A 451 -20.91 -0.34 -7.67
C PHE A 451 -21.83 -1.46 -8.15
N THR A 452 -21.58 -1.94 -9.37
CA THR A 452 -22.30 -3.07 -9.96
C THR A 452 -21.37 -4.28 -9.95
N GLY A 453 -21.88 -5.41 -9.45
CA GLY A 453 -21.26 -6.73 -9.50
C GLY A 453 -21.64 -7.50 -10.77
N TYR A 454 -20.65 -8.11 -11.41
CA TYR A 454 -20.74 -8.85 -12.66
C TYR A 454 -20.18 -10.26 -12.47
N ASN A 455 -20.94 -11.27 -12.90
CA ASN A 455 -20.47 -12.66 -12.95
C ASN A 455 -19.67 -12.89 -14.24
N ILE A 456 -18.51 -13.55 -14.13
CA ILE A 456 -17.59 -13.79 -15.24
C ILE A 456 -17.25 -15.29 -15.31
N SER A 457 -17.21 -15.87 -16.51
CA SER A 457 -16.98 -17.31 -16.71
C SER A 457 -15.50 -17.74 -16.73
N TRP A 458 -14.55 -16.81 -16.76
CA TRP A 458 -13.09 -17.00 -16.73
C TRP A 458 -12.56 -18.17 -17.59
N ALA A 459 -12.82 -18.14 -18.90
CA ALA A 459 -12.57 -19.24 -19.83
C ALA A 459 -11.66 -18.86 -21.04
N ALA A 460 -10.60 -18.08 -20.77
CA ALA A 460 -9.63 -17.57 -21.75
C ALA A 460 -10.33 -16.86 -22.92
N GLU A 461 -10.13 -17.31 -24.17
CA GLU A 461 -10.79 -16.79 -25.36
C GLU A 461 -12.33 -16.95 -25.35
N ASN A 462 -12.86 -17.82 -24.48
CA ASN A 462 -14.30 -18.06 -24.31
C ASN A 462 -14.89 -17.34 -23.08
N THR A 463 -14.14 -16.42 -22.45
CA THR A 463 -14.61 -15.66 -21.29
C THR A 463 -15.85 -14.83 -21.64
N SER A 464 -16.85 -14.86 -20.77
CA SER A 464 -18.18 -14.29 -21.00
C SER A 464 -18.74 -13.63 -19.74
N LEU A 465 -19.54 -12.58 -19.95
CA LEU A 465 -20.40 -11.98 -18.92
C LEU A 465 -21.62 -12.89 -18.71
N ILE A 466 -21.84 -13.30 -17.46
CA ILE A 466 -22.99 -14.12 -17.06
C ILE A 466 -24.03 -13.19 -16.42
N ALA A 467 -25.25 -13.19 -16.96
CA ALA A 467 -26.36 -12.44 -16.38
C ALA A 467 -27.00 -13.20 -15.20
N PRO A 468 -27.55 -12.51 -14.19
CA PRO A 468 -27.65 -11.06 -14.06
C PRO A 468 -26.40 -10.42 -13.41
N SER A 469 -26.23 -9.12 -13.65
CA SER A 469 -25.46 -8.23 -12.77
C SER A 469 -26.37 -7.72 -11.63
N PHE A 470 -25.78 -7.20 -10.55
CA PHE A 470 -26.52 -6.64 -9.42
C PHE A 470 -25.74 -5.49 -8.78
N ASP A 471 -26.44 -4.48 -8.25
CA ASP A 471 -25.79 -3.37 -7.56
C ASP A 471 -25.45 -3.74 -6.10
N VAL A 472 -24.43 -3.06 -5.55
CA VAL A 472 -24.04 -3.12 -4.15
C VAL A 472 -24.86 -2.10 -3.36
N GLY A 473 -25.69 -2.58 -2.43
CA GLY A 473 -26.64 -1.75 -1.69
C GLY A 473 -27.61 -0.98 -2.59
N ASP A 474 -28.10 0.14 -2.07
CA ASP A 474 -28.83 1.18 -2.82
C ASP A 474 -28.16 2.56 -2.70
N GLN A 475 -27.04 2.66 -1.96
CA GLN A 475 -26.29 3.89 -1.74
C GLN A 475 -25.17 4.06 -2.78
N PRO A 476 -25.17 5.15 -3.57
CA PRO A 476 -24.05 5.45 -4.46
C PRO A 476 -22.78 5.71 -3.65
N GLY A 477 -21.65 5.17 -4.11
CA GLY A 477 -20.34 5.57 -3.59
C GLY A 477 -19.98 6.98 -4.04
N LEU A 478 -18.97 7.59 -3.40
CA LEU A 478 -18.37 8.81 -3.95
C LEU A 478 -17.89 8.55 -5.39
N PRO A 479 -18.07 9.49 -6.34
CA PRO A 479 -17.60 9.32 -7.72
C PRO A 479 -16.08 9.06 -7.76
N GLY A 480 -15.66 7.94 -8.33
CA GLY A 480 -14.25 7.54 -8.38
C GLY A 480 -13.67 7.02 -7.06
N THR A 481 -14.48 6.71 -6.04
CA THR A 481 -13.98 6.14 -4.79
C THR A 481 -13.22 4.83 -5.04
N HIS A 482 -12.19 4.59 -4.21
CA HIS A 482 -11.52 3.30 -4.21
C HIS A 482 -12.42 2.21 -3.63
N LEU A 483 -12.28 1.02 -4.20
CA LEU A 483 -13.00 -0.18 -3.83
C LEU A 483 -12.01 -1.23 -3.36
N SER A 484 -12.36 -1.98 -2.32
CA SER A 484 -11.76 -3.29 -2.08
C SER A 484 -12.84 -4.32 -1.84
N VAL A 485 -12.58 -5.58 -2.20
CA VAL A 485 -13.55 -6.67 -2.10
C VAL A 485 -12.89 -7.93 -1.59
N SER A 486 -13.65 -8.73 -0.84
CA SER A 486 -13.26 -10.06 -0.40
C SER A 486 -14.53 -10.91 -0.23
N ALA A 487 -14.35 -12.16 0.17
CA ALA A 487 -15.45 -13.00 0.61
C ALA A 487 -15.01 -13.79 1.85
N LEU A 488 -15.92 -13.95 2.82
CA LEU A 488 -15.63 -14.46 4.16
C LEU A 488 -16.59 -15.61 4.51
N PRO A 489 -16.13 -16.70 5.15
CA PRO A 489 -17.02 -17.75 5.65
C PRO A 489 -18.02 -17.21 6.67
N ASN A 490 -19.30 -17.54 6.47
CA ASN A 490 -20.40 -17.08 7.33
C ASN A 490 -20.81 -18.13 8.36
N ARG A 491 -21.45 -17.68 9.45
CA ARG A 491 -21.82 -18.55 10.59
C ARG A 491 -22.83 -19.66 10.26
N SER A 492 -23.43 -19.63 9.07
CA SER A 492 -24.36 -20.66 8.58
C SER A 492 -23.66 -21.76 7.78
N GLY A 493 -22.34 -21.66 7.56
CA GLY A 493 -21.56 -22.59 6.73
C GLY A 493 -21.58 -22.27 5.24
N GLY A 494 -22.05 -21.08 4.86
CA GLY A 494 -21.87 -20.51 3.53
C GLY A 494 -20.77 -19.44 3.53
N ASP A 495 -20.79 -18.56 2.54
CA ASP A 495 -19.85 -17.46 2.40
C ASP A 495 -20.59 -16.14 2.14
N ASP A 496 -20.10 -15.04 2.71
CA ASP A 496 -20.58 -13.68 2.48
C ASP A 496 -19.59 -12.90 1.61
N LEU A 497 -20.09 -12.23 0.58
CA LEU A 497 -19.37 -11.18 -0.15
C LEU A 497 -19.25 -9.96 0.75
N VAL A 498 -18.05 -9.39 0.85
CA VAL A 498 -17.78 -8.12 1.54
C VAL A 498 -17.15 -7.12 0.58
N VAL A 499 -17.70 -5.90 0.58
CA VAL A 499 -17.36 -4.84 -0.36
C VAL A 499 -17.15 -3.54 0.41
N PHE A 500 -16.02 -2.85 0.18
CA PHE A 500 -15.59 -1.69 0.96
C PHE A 500 -15.36 -0.48 0.06
N TYR A 501 -16.05 0.62 0.33
CA TYR A 501 -15.88 1.92 -0.35
C TYR A 501 -16.33 3.09 0.54
N GLN A 502 -16.15 4.33 0.06
CA GLN A 502 -16.62 5.54 0.75
C GLN A 502 -17.92 6.07 0.12
N VAL A 503 -18.85 6.53 0.96
CA VAL A 503 -20.12 7.18 0.58
C VAL A 503 -20.08 8.67 0.94
N GLU A 504 -19.49 9.03 2.09
CA GLU A 504 -19.44 10.39 2.62
C GLU A 504 -18.02 11.00 2.50
N GLY A 505 -16.98 10.19 2.73
CA GLY A 505 -15.57 10.46 2.45
C GLY A 505 -14.63 10.57 3.65
N ASP A 506 -15.13 10.55 4.88
CA ASP A 506 -14.32 10.47 6.10
C ASP A 506 -14.41 9.11 6.81
N GLU A 507 -15.10 8.15 6.19
CA GLU A 507 -15.37 6.80 6.66
C GLU A 507 -14.90 5.73 5.66
N VAL A 508 -15.02 4.46 6.07
CA VAL A 508 -15.16 3.33 5.14
C VAL A 508 -16.48 2.63 5.48
N ARG A 509 -17.30 2.36 4.48
CA ARG A 509 -18.48 1.50 4.61
C ARG A 509 -18.14 0.08 4.19
N GLU A 510 -18.61 -0.90 4.96
CA GLU A 510 -18.61 -2.31 4.62
C GLU A 510 -20.04 -2.70 4.20
N PHE A 511 -20.16 -3.28 3.02
CA PHE A 511 -21.39 -3.86 2.49
C PHE A 511 -21.25 -5.37 2.43
N THR A 512 -22.18 -6.09 3.05
CA THR A 512 -22.11 -7.55 3.23
C THR A 512 -23.37 -8.23 2.69
N ARG A 513 -23.22 -9.33 1.96
CA ARG A 513 -24.33 -10.13 1.41
C ARG A 513 -23.89 -11.58 1.20
N ASP A 514 -24.76 -12.54 1.51
CA ASP A 514 -24.57 -13.94 1.12
C ASP A 514 -24.22 -14.08 -0.38
N LEU A 515 -23.18 -14.87 -0.66
CA LEU A 515 -22.59 -15.10 -1.97
C LEU A 515 -23.60 -15.58 -3.01
N VAL A 516 -24.58 -16.39 -2.60
CA VAL A 516 -25.62 -16.94 -3.48
C VAL A 516 -26.75 -15.94 -3.63
N ALA A 517 -27.41 -15.55 -2.53
CA ALA A 517 -28.57 -14.69 -2.58
C ALA A 517 -28.88 -14.02 -1.22
N GLY A 518 -29.12 -12.71 -1.26
CA GLY A 518 -29.58 -11.97 -0.09
C GLY A 518 -29.77 -10.48 -0.40
N SER A 519 -30.34 -9.75 0.56
CA SER A 519 -30.21 -8.30 0.62
C SER A 519 -28.82 -7.94 1.14
N TRP A 520 -28.30 -6.78 0.73
CA TRP A 520 -27.12 -6.19 1.35
C TRP A 520 -27.44 -5.67 2.76
N SER A 521 -26.54 -5.92 3.70
CA SER A 521 -26.38 -5.13 4.93
C SER A 521 -25.23 -4.14 4.77
N GLU A 522 -25.30 -3.01 5.48
CA GLU A 522 -24.27 -1.97 5.47
C GLU A 522 -23.86 -1.65 6.92
N VAL A 523 -22.56 -1.44 7.15
CA VAL A 523 -22.03 -0.90 8.42
C VAL A 523 -20.90 0.09 8.15
N GLY A 524 -20.84 1.16 8.94
CA GLY A 524 -19.70 2.08 8.94
C GLY A 524 -18.58 1.56 9.84
N ILE A 525 -17.35 1.50 9.33
CA ILE A 525 -16.17 1.12 10.12
C ILE A 525 -15.68 2.36 10.88
N GLU A 526 -15.66 2.29 12.21
CA GLU A 526 -15.15 3.38 13.05
C GLU A 526 -13.62 3.50 12.95
N ILE A 527 -13.15 4.71 12.67
CA ILE A 527 -11.73 5.04 12.48
C ILE A 527 -11.28 5.99 13.60
N PRO A 528 -10.28 5.61 14.43
CA PRO A 528 -9.71 6.50 15.43
C PRO A 528 -9.04 7.74 14.81
N ASN A 529 -9.28 8.91 15.41
CA ASN A 529 -8.84 10.24 14.93
C ASN A 529 -7.33 10.55 15.07
#